data_AF-A0AAV3NP38-F1
#
_entry.id   AF-A0AAV3NP38-F1
#
_cell.length_a   1.000
_cell.length_b   1.000
_cell.length_c   1.000
_cell.angle_alpha   90.00
_cell.angle_beta   90.00
_cell.angle_gamma   90.00
#
_symmetry.space_group_name_H-M   'P 1'
#
loop_
_entity.id
_entity.type
_entity.pdbx_description
1 polymer ?
#
loop_
_entity_poly.entity_id
_entity_poly.type
_entity_poly.pdbx_seq_one_letter_code
_entity_poly.pdbx_strand_id
1 'polypeptide(L)'
;MLVDTDSSLDILYMSTYDKLQLSRSLLQPFHTPLTGFTGHSVFTTGVVTLDFTVSCGSKSSTIRAQFTVVDIKDPSYNGLIGRPILTALRAIVSPIHLKMKFPTPGGIEGEEEEDNEPKERESEKKGEPNAELESVPFQREVEKTFRIGTNLESKHRRGLIALVREYEDVFA
;
A
#
# COMPACT_ATOMS: atom_id res chain seq x y z
N MET A 1 10.24 -10.64 -3.20
CA MET A 1 9.53 -9.49 -3.80
C MET A 1 9.35 -8.45 -2.70
N LEU A 2 9.40 -7.16 -3.04
CA LEU A 2 9.07 -6.09 -2.10
C LEU A 2 7.59 -5.72 -2.27
N VAL A 3 6.87 -5.55 -1.17
CA VAL A 3 5.46 -5.13 -1.17
C VAL A 3 5.42 -3.60 -1.07
N ASP A 4 4.81 -2.96 -2.06
CA ASP A 4 4.70 -1.51 -2.15
C ASP A 4 3.23 -1.13 -2.39
N THR A 5 2.56 -0.71 -1.33
CA THR A 5 1.15 -0.30 -1.35
C THR A 5 0.91 0.99 -2.13
N ASP A 6 1.96 1.78 -2.40
CA ASP A 6 1.87 3.03 -3.14
C ASP A 6 2.17 2.84 -4.64
N SER A 7 2.82 1.73 -5.01
CA SER A 7 3.06 1.42 -6.41
C SER A 7 1.76 1.17 -7.19
N SER A 8 1.61 1.85 -8.32
CA SER A 8 0.50 1.64 -9.27
C SER A 8 0.70 0.43 -10.19
N LEU A 9 1.91 -0.13 -10.22
CA LEU A 9 2.30 -1.22 -11.10
C LEU A 9 2.96 -2.35 -10.30
N ASP A 10 2.79 -3.57 -10.78
CA ASP A 10 3.64 -4.68 -10.37
C ASP A 10 4.87 -4.71 -11.28
N ILE A 11 6.05 -4.73 -10.68
CA ILE A 11 7.32 -4.65 -11.40
C ILE A 11 8.09 -5.95 -11.21
N LEU A 12 8.66 -6.47 -12.28
CA LEU A 12 9.60 -7.57 -12.24
C LEU A 12 10.90 -7.12 -12.90
N TYR A 13 12.03 -7.33 -12.24
CA TYR A 13 13.29 -6.94 -12.85
C TYR A 13 13.77 -7.96 -13.86
N MET A 14 14.44 -7.47 -14.91
CA MET A 14 14.96 -8.30 -15.99
C MET A 14 15.88 -9.40 -15.47
N SER A 15 16.71 -9.10 -14.47
CA SER A 15 17.58 -10.07 -13.80
C SER A 15 16.81 -11.22 -13.12
N THR A 16 15.60 -10.96 -12.63
CA THR A 16 14.71 -12.01 -12.08
C THR A 16 13.99 -12.74 -13.19
N TYR A 17 13.50 -12.01 -14.20
CA TYR A 17 12.86 -12.59 -15.38
C TYR A 17 13.77 -13.64 -16.03
N ASP A 18 15.05 -13.32 -16.22
CA ASP A 18 16.05 -14.22 -16.79
C ASP A 18 16.33 -15.41 -15.85
N LYS A 19 16.37 -15.22 -14.52
CA LYS A 19 16.51 -16.32 -13.53
C LYS A 19 15.32 -17.29 -13.53
N LEU A 20 14.12 -16.79 -13.85
CA LEU A 20 12.93 -17.62 -14.03
C LEU A 20 12.93 -18.38 -15.37
N GLN A 21 13.95 -18.15 -16.22
CA GLN A 21 14.13 -18.81 -17.51
C GLN A 21 12.91 -18.64 -18.44
N LEU A 22 12.24 -17.49 -18.32
CA LEU A 22 11.10 -17.16 -19.16
C LEU A 22 11.57 -16.75 -20.56
N SER A 23 10.84 -17.21 -21.58
CA SER A 23 11.15 -16.81 -22.96
C SER A 23 10.85 -15.34 -23.16
N ARG A 24 11.83 -14.58 -23.67
CA ARG A 24 11.65 -13.16 -24.04
C ARG A 24 10.51 -12.93 -25.04
N SER A 25 10.08 -13.96 -25.78
CA SER A 25 8.91 -13.87 -26.67
C SER A 25 7.59 -13.64 -25.91
N LEU A 26 7.57 -13.88 -24.60
CA LEU A 26 6.40 -13.59 -23.75
C LEU A 26 6.31 -12.10 -23.36
N LEU A 27 7.38 -11.33 -23.57
CA LEU A 27 7.37 -9.89 -23.31
C LEU A 27 6.60 -9.18 -24.43
N GLN A 28 5.46 -8.61 -24.06
CA GLN A 28 4.71 -7.73 -24.94
C GLN A 28 5.38 -6.35 -24.96
N PRO A 29 5.59 -5.75 -26.14
CA PRO A 29 6.14 -4.40 -26.24
C PRO A 29 5.31 -3.40 -25.43
N PHE A 30 5.98 -2.72 -24.52
CA PHE A 30 5.41 -1.65 -23.72
C PHE A 30 6.51 -0.61 -23.55
N HIS A 31 6.31 0.59 -24.12
CA HIS A 31 7.33 1.63 -24.21
C HIS A 31 6.87 2.89 -23.48
N THR A 32 6.53 2.75 -22.20
CA THR A 32 6.13 3.87 -21.36
C THR A 32 7.18 4.07 -20.27
N PRO A 33 7.79 5.27 -20.13
CA PRO A 33 8.72 5.53 -19.05
C PRO A 33 7.99 5.48 -17.71
N LEU A 34 8.54 4.74 -16.74
CA LEU A 34 8.09 4.76 -15.36
C LEU A 34 8.84 5.87 -14.64
N THR A 35 8.11 6.86 -14.12
CA THR A 35 8.70 7.98 -13.39
C THR A 35 8.40 7.80 -11.91
N GLY A 36 9.47 7.65 -11.12
CA GLY A 36 9.35 7.55 -9.66
C GLY A 36 9.30 8.92 -8.99
N PHE A 37 9.22 8.91 -7.66
CA PHE A 37 9.17 10.13 -6.84
C PHE A 37 10.38 11.06 -7.04
N THR A 38 11.55 10.50 -7.34
CA THR A 38 12.78 11.27 -7.59
C THR A 38 12.81 11.96 -8.96
N GLY A 39 11.76 11.81 -9.78
CA GLY A 39 11.72 12.32 -11.15
C GLY A 39 12.57 11.54 -12.15
N HIS A 40 13.34 10.55 -11.68
CA HIS A 40 14.06 9.64 -12.56
C HIS A 40 13.08 8.73 -13.29
N SER A 41 13.20 8.70 -14.61
CA SER A 41 12.42 7.82 -15.48
C SER A 41 13.23 6.60 -15.89
N VAL A 42 12.61 5.42 -15.83
CA VAL A 42 13.19 4.18 -16.34
C VAL A 42 12.28 3.65 -17.45
N PHE A 43 12.88 3.26 -18.58
CA PHE A 43 12.14 2.66 -19.67
C PHE A 43 11.82 1.20 -19.36
N THR A 44 10.58 0.82 -19.65
CA THR A 44 10.12 -0.56 -19.54
C THR A 44 10.63 -1.39 -20.71
N THR A 45 11.05 -2.61 -20.43
CA THR A 45 11.43 -3.60 -21.46
C THR A 45 10.18 -4.18 -22.11
N GLY A 46 9.11 -4.35 -21.33
CA GLY A 46 7.84 -4.89 -21.80
C GLY A 46 6.93 -5.24 -20.65
N VAL A 47 5.85 -5.94 -20.97
CA VAL A 47 4.88 -6.45 -19.99
C VAL A 47 4.74 -7.96 -20.17
N VAL A 48 4.63 -8.69 -19.07
CA VAL A 48 4.38 -10.13 -19.07
C VAL A 48 3.22 -10.47 -18.15
N THR A 49 2.41 -11.44 -18.54
CA THR A 49 1.33 -11.98 -17.70
C THR A 49 1.74 -13.37 -17.21
N LEU A 50 1.78 -13.58 -15.90
CA LEU A 50 2.23 -14.81 -15.24
C LEU A 50 1.20 -15.28 -14.21
N ASP A 51 1.14 -16.58 -13.96
CA ASP A 51 0.46 -17.09 -12.78
C ASP A 51 1.35 -16.82 -11.56
N PHE A 52 0.81 -16.07 -10.62
CA PHE A 52 1.49 -15.64 -9.40
C PHE A 52 0.82 -16.28 -8.20
N THR A 53 1.59 -17.08 -7.47
CA THR A 53 1.11 -17.81 -6.29
C THR A 53 1.75 -17.23 -5.03
N VAL A 54 0.92 -16.87 -4.07
CA VAL A 54 1.36 -16.58 -2.70
C VAL A 54 0.94 -17.75 -1.81
N SER A 55 1.86 -18.24 -1.00
CA SER A 55 1.62 -19.35 -0.08
C SER A 55 2.08 -19.03 1.34
N CYS A 56 1.33 -19.56 2.30
CA CYS A 56 1.62 -19.50 3.73
C CYS A 56 1.28 -20.87 4.33
N GLY A 57 2.32 -21.62 4.71
CA GLY A 57 2.17 -23.02 5.13
C GLY A 57 1.52 -23.88 4.04
N SER A 58 0.40 -24.52 4.38
CA SER A 58 -0.40 -25.34 3.46
C SER A 58 -1.41 -24.56 2.62
N LYS A 59 -1.61 -23.26 2.89
CA LYS A 59 -2.59 -22.42 2.21
C LYS A 59 -1.92 -21.65 1.09
N SER A 60 -2.57 -21.53 -0.06
CA SER A 60 -2.09 -20.72 -1.19
C SER A 60 -3.24 -20.03 -1.92
N SER A 61 -2.89 -18.95 -2.61
CA SER A 61 -3.77 -18.24 -3.54
C SER A 61 -2.98 -17.95 -4.81
N THR A 62 -3.56 -18.28 -5.95
CA THR A 62 -2.96 -18.07 -7.27
C THR A 62 -3.83 -17.12 -8.08
N ILE A 63 -3.19 -16.09 -8.64
CA ILE A 63 -3.83 -15.13 -9.53
C ILE A 63 -3.06 -15.03 -10.84
N ARG A 64 -3.72 -14.55 -11.89
CA ARG A 64 -3.06 -14.16 -13.13
C ARG A 64 -2.61 -12.71 -13.00
N ALA A 65 -1.31 -12.49 -12.80
CA ALA A 65 -0.72 -11.18 -12.54
C ALA A 65 0.01 -10.63 -13.76
N GLN A 66 -0.10 -9.33 -13.99
CA GLN A 66 0.62 -8.64 -15.05
C GLN A 66 1.80 -7.87 -14.45
N PHE A 67 3.02 -8.21 -14.85
CA PHE A 67 4.23 -7.53 -14.43
C PHE A 67 4.77 -6.64 -15.55
N THR A 68 5.08 -5.40 -15.20
CA THR A 68 5.92 -4.53 -16.01
C THR A 68 7.37 -4.91 -15.79
N VAL A 69 8.06 -5.28 -16.86
CA VAL A 69 9.46 -5.71 -16.80
C VAL A 69 10.37 -4.52 -17.03
N VAL A 70 11.32 -4.34 -16.12
CA VAL A 70 12.26 -3.22 -16.12
C VAL A 70 13.68 -3.75 -16.04
N ASP A 71 14.57 -3.22 -16.89
CA ASP A 71 15.99 -3.53 -16.87
C ASP A 71 16.76 -2.45 -16.10
N ILE A 72 17.19 -2.78 -14.89
CA ILE A 72 18.06 -1.95 -14.06
C ILE A 72 19.29 -2.74 -13.61
N LYS A 73 20.40 -2.05 -13.41
CA LYS A 73 21.62 -2.65 -12.87
C LYS A 73 21.45 -2.95 -11.38
N ASP A 74 21.83 -4.16 -10.99
CA ASP A 74 21.97 -4.63 -9.61
C ASP A 74 20.80 -4.26 -8.66
N PRO A 75 19.56 -4.72 -8.96
CA PRO A 75 18.42 -4.46 -8.10
C PRO A 75 18.56 -5.15 -6.74
N SER A 76 18.15 -4.47 -5.67
CA SER A 76 18.19 -5.01 -4.29
C SER A 76 17.11 -6.06 -3.99
N TYR A 77 16.11 -6.20 -4.86
CA TYR A 77 15.00 -7.14 -4.74
C TYR A 77 14.64 -7.70 -6.12
N ASN A 78 13.78 -8.71 -6.17
CA ASN A 78 13.41 -9.37 -7.42
C ASN A 78 12.38 -8.57 -8.26
N GLY A 79 11.58 -7.75 -7.58
CA GLY A 79 10.49 -6.96 -8.15
C GLY A 79 9.59 -6.37 -7.06
N LEU A 80 8.60 -5.60 -7.49
CA LEU A 80 7.60 -4.92 -6.66
C LEU A 80 6.23 -5.57 -6.84
N ILE A 81 5.54 -5.81 -5.72
CA ILE A 81 4.13 -6.14 -5.66
C ILE A 81 3.41 -4.85 -5.32
N GLY A 82 2.72 -4.30 -6.31
CA GLY A 82 1.98 -3.06 -6.22
C GLY A 82 0.51 -3.27 -5.88
N ARG A 83 -0.26 -2.19 -5.99
CA ARG A 83 -1.71 -2.21 -5.80
C ARG A 83 -2.46 -3.21 -6.69
N PRO A 84 -2.10 -3.48 -7.97
CA PRO A 84 -2.89 -4.39 -8.78
C PRO A 84 -2.89 -5.83 -8.25
N ILE A 85 -1.72 -6.43 -7.95
CA ILE A 85 -1.66 -7.75 -7.29
C ILE A 85 -2.30 -7.72 -5.91
N LEU A 86 -2.02 -6.71 -5.07
CA LEU A 86 -2.60 -6.62 -3.73
C LEU A 86 -4.14 -6.60 -3.77
N THR A 87 -4.70 -5.83 -4.70
CA THR A 87 -6.15 -5.75 -4.90
C THR A 87 -6.72 -7.06 -5.42
N ALA A 88 -6.05 -7.69 -6.39
CA ALA A 88 -6.47 -8.98 -6.93
C ALA A 88 -6.47 -10.10 -5.88
N LEU A 89 -5.49 -10.07 -4.96
CA LEU A 89 -5.43 -10.99 -3.83
C LEU A 89 -6.38 -10.62 -2.69
N ARG A 90 -7.03 -9.44 -2.72
CA ARG A 90 -7.76 -8.86 -1.56
C ARG A 90 -6.88 -8.83 -0.31
N ALA A 91 -5.61 -8.49 -0.51
CA ALA A 91 -4.60 -8.51 0.53
C ALA A 91 -4.72 -7.29 1.45
N ILE A 92 -4.52 -7.51 2.74
CA ILE A 92 -4.37 -6.47 3.75
C ILE A 92 -2.91 -6.49 4.19
N VAL A 93 -2.20 -5.37 4.02
CA VAL A 93 -0.81 -5.22 4.45
C VAL A 93 -0.81 -4.49 5.80
N SER A 94 -0.08 -5.05 6.76
CA SER A 94 0.09 -4.49 8.10
C SER A 94 1.55 -4.06 8.29
N PRO A 95 1.90 -2.78 8.05
CA PRO A 95 3.28 -2.30 8.16
C PRO A 95 3.89 -2.54 9.54
N ILE A 96 3.10 -2.36 10.61
CA ILE A 96 3.56 -2.55 12.00
C ILE A 96 3.97 -4.00 12.31
N HIS A 97 3.42 -4.98 11.59
CA HIS A 97 3.70 -6.40 11.79
C HIS A 97 4.58 -6.97 10.67
N LEU A 98 4.85 -6.18 9.62
CA LEU A 98 5.47 -6.64 8.36
C LEU A 98 4.80 -7.90 7.81
N LYS A 99 3.48 -7.98 7.96
CA LYS A 99 2.65 -9.12 7.52
C LYS A 99 1.66 -8.67 6.45
N MET A 100 1.36 -9.58 5.55
CA MET A 100 0.25 -9.50 4.62
C MET A 100 -0.77 -10.57 5.03
N LYS A 101 -2.06 -10.30 4.88
CA LYS A 101 -3.13 -11.27 5.03
C LYS A 101 -3.92 -11.32 3.73
N PHE A 102 -4.20 -12.51 3.22
CA PHE A 102 -5.07 -12.69 2.07
C PHE A 102 -6.02 -13.88 2.27
N PRO A 103 -7.23 -13.84 1.68
CA PRO A 103 -8.13 -14.98 1.66
C PRO A 103 -7.52 -16.13 0.85
N THR A 104 -7.68 -17.34 1.36
CA THR A 104 -7.36 -18.59 0.65
C THR A 104 -8.59 -19.50 0.65
N PRO A 105 -8.66 -20.52 -0.23
CA PRO A 105 -9.74 -21.51 -0.19
C PRO A 105 -9.91 -22.19 1.18
N GLY A 106 -8.85 -22.24 2.00
CA GLY A 106 -8.85 -22.77 3.36
C GLY A 106 -8.99 -21.72 4.48
N GLY A 107 -9.61 -20.57 4.20
CA GLY A 107 -9.83 -19.47 5.16
C GLY A 107 -8.86 -18.29 5.00
N ILE A 108 -8.94 -17.31 5.90
CA ILE A 108 -8.06 -16.13 5.89
C ILE A 108 -6.73 -16.48 6.55
N GLU A 109 -5.63 -16.00 5.98
CA GLU A 109 -4.30 -16.07 6.60
C GLU A 109 -4.31 -15.36 7.97
N GLY A 110 -3.93 -16.09 9.03
CA GLY A 110 -3.87 -15.61 10.42
C GLY A 110 -4.93 -16.18 11.36
N GLU A 111 -5.81 -17.06 10.89
CA GLU A 111 -6.47 -18.05 11.75
C GLU A 111 -5.60 -19.32 11.73
N GLU A 112 -4.55 -19.32 12.54
CA GLU A 112 -4.25 -20.56 13.28
C GLU A 112 -5.48 -20.76 14.16
N GLU A 113 -6.01 -21.98 14.27
CA GLU A 113 -6.90 -22.28 15.38
C GLU A 113 -6.06 -22.05 16.64
N GLU A 114 -6.17 -20.85 17.23
CA GLU A 114 -5.81 -20.67 18.63
C GLU A 114 -6.66 -21.68 19.37
N ASP A 115 -6.01 -22.69 19.97
CA ASP A 115 -6.61 -23.46 21.04
C ASP A 115 -7.40 -22.49 21.91
N ASN A 116 -8.69 -22.79 22.10
CA ASN A 116 -9.64 -22.03 22.90
C ASN A 116 -9.18 -22.00 24.37
N GLU A 117 -8.15 -21.21 24.69
CA GLU A 117 -7.98 -20.67 26.02
C GLU A 117 -8.68 -19.31 26.06
N PRO A 118 -9.62 -19.11 27.00
CA PRO A 118 -10.33 -17.85 27.12
C PRO A 118 -9.36 -16.77 27.56
N LYS A 119 -8.74 -16.07 26.61
CA LYS A 119 -8.08 -14.80 26.87
C LYS A 119 -9.17 -13.82 27.25
N GLU A 120 -9.14 -13.39 28.51
CA GLU A 120 -9.97 -12.29 28.99
C GLU A 120 -9.87 -11.16 27.98
N ARG A 121 -11.01 -10.84 27.35
CA ARG A 121 -11.14 -9.64 26.54
C ARG A 121 -11.03 -8.48 27.51
N GLU A 122 -9.81 -8.01 27.76
CA GLU A 122 -9.64 -6.62 28.15
C GLU A 122 -10.28 -5.83 27.01
N SER A 123 -11.48 -5.31 27.29
CA SER A 123 -12.11 -4.35 26.42
C SER A 123 -11.12 -3.19 26.31
N GLU A 124 -10.32 -3.17 25.25
CA GLU A 124 -9.72 -1.94 24.78
C GLU A 124 -10.89 -0.97 24.68
N LYS A 125 -10.93 -0.01 25.62
CA LYS A 125 -11.86 1.10 25.54
C LYS A 125 -11.47 1.83 24.28
N LYS A 126 -12.11 1.47 23.17
CA LYS A 126 -12.17 2.28 21.97
C LYS A 126 -12.66 3.64 22.48
N GLY A 127 -11.73 4.59 22.62
CA GLY A 127 -12.09 5.93 23.01
C GLY A 127 -13.09 6.42 21.97
N GLU A 128 -14.35 6.52 22.35
CA GLU A 128 -15.33 7.18 21.51
C GLU A 128 -14.82 8.62 21.31
N PRO A 129 -14.77 9.13 20.06
CA PRO A 129 -14.43 10.52 19.84
C PRO A 129 -15.55 11.39 20.42
N ASN A 130 -15.49 11.66 21.73
CA ASN A 130 -16.41 12.53 22.46
C ASN A 130 -15.98 14.00 22.34
N ALA A 131 -15.37 14.37 21.22
CA ALA A 131 -14.96 15.73 20.94
C ALA A 131 -15.89 16.28 19.88
N GLU A 132 -16.74 17.22 20.28
CA GLU A 132 -17.49 18.05 19.35
C GLU A 132 -16.50 18.74 18.40
N LEU A 133 -16.82 18.77 17.10
CA LEU A 133 -15.92 19.31 16.08
C LEU A 133 -16.40 20.69 15.64
N GLU A 134 -15.51 21.68 15.71
CA GLU A 134 -15.75 23.05 15.28
C GLU A 134 -15.18 23.29 13.87
N SER A 135 -15.93 23.98 13.02
CA SER A 135 -15.48 24.38 11.67
C SER A 135 -14.73 25.70 11.73
N VAL A 136 -13.50 25.73 11.21
CA VAL A 136 -12.66 26.92 11.11
C VAL A 136 -12.43 27.25 9.63
N PRO A 137 -12.69 28.50 9.19
CA PRO A 137 -12.45 28.90 7.81
C PRO A 137 -10.96 29.05 7.52
N PHE A 138 -10.61 28.73 6.27
CA PHE A 138 -9.31 29.08 5.70
C PHE A 138 -9.18 30.59 5.50
N GLN A 139 -7.94 31.06 5.34
CA GLN A 139 -7.68 32.51 5.31
C GLN A 139 -7.86 33.10 3.92
N ARG A 140 -7.58 32.34 2.86
CA ARG A 140 -7.75 32.80 1.47
C ARG A 140 -9.09 32.38 0.89
N GLU A 141 -9.61 31.22 1.27
CA GLU A 141 -10.90 30.71 0.79
C GLU A 141 -11.95 30.61 1.91
N VAL A 142 -12.75 31.67 2.06
CA VAL A 142 -13.77 31.79 3.14
C VAL A 142 -14.86 30.70 3.06
N GLU A 143 -15.07 30.12 1.88
CA GLU A 143 -16.03 29.04 1.64
C GLU A 143 -15.50 27.66 2.04
N LYS A 144 -14.18 27.51 2.22
CA LYS A 144 -13.58 26.25 2.70
C LYS A 144 -13.32 26.33 4.20
N THR A 145 -13.66 25.25 4.89
CA THR A 145 -13.45 25.11 6.33
C THR A 145 -12.82 23.77 6.66
N PHE A 146 -11.98 23.72 7.69
CA PHE A 146 -11.49 22.48 8.28
C PHE A 146 -12.07 22.29 9.69
N ARG A 147 -12.16 21.03 10.15
CA ARG A 147 -12.78 20.70 11.44
C ARG A 147 -11.73 20.37 12.50
N ILE A 148 -11.86 20.96 13.68
CA ILE A 148 -10.95 20.75 14.82
C ILE A 148 -11.72 20.30 16.06
N GLY A 149 -11.15 19.38 16.83
CA GLY A 149 -11.76 18.91 18.08
C GLY A 149 -11.71 19.98 19.18
N THR A 150 -12.83 20.15 19.88
CA THR A 150 -12.95 21.11 21.00
C THR A 150 -12.14 20.71 22.24
N ASN A 151 -11.76 19.43 22.37
CA ASN A 151 -10.95 18.91 23.47
C ASN A 151 -9.44 19.21 23.36
N LEU A 152 -8.98 19.93 22.33
CA LEU A 152 -7.58 20.36 22.25
C LEU A 152 -7.29 21.52 23.21
N GLU A 153 -6.22 21.38 23.99
CA GLU A 153 -5.68 22.46 24.80
C GLU A 153 -5.37 23.69 23.92
N SER A 154 -5.64 24.89 24.43
CA SER A 154 -5.62 26.13 23.63
C SER A 154 -4.29 26.40 22.91
N LYS A 155 -3.16 25.96 23.49
CA LYS A 155 -1.84 26.08 22.86
C LYS A 155 -1.73 25.19 21.62
N HIS A 156 -2.11 23.93 21.73
CA HIS A 156 -2.10 22.97 20.62
C HIS A 156 -3.11 23.35 19.55
N ARG A 157 -4.30 23.82 19.95
CA ARG A 157 -5.33 24.32 19.03
C ARG A 157 -4.81 25.47 18.17
N ARG A 158 -4.15 26.47 18.77
CA ARG A 158 -3.57 27.60 18.02
C ARG A 158 -2.46 27.16 17.06
N GLY A 159 -1.57 26.27 17.51
CA GLY A 159 -0.49 25.74 16.68
C GLY A 159 -1.03 25.01 15.46
N LEU A 160 -2.04 24.16 15.64
CA LEU A 160 -2.66 23.40 14.56
C LEU A 160 -3.38 24.31 13.55
N ILE A 161 -4.13 25.31 14.02
CA ILE A 161 -4.79 26.28 13.14
C ILE A 161 -3.77 27.09 12.33
N ALA A 162 -2.67 27.52 12.95
CA ALA A 162 -1.62 28.26 12.27
C ALA A 162 -0.97 27.41 11.16
N LEU A 163 -0.64 26.15 11.48
CA LEU A 163 -0.05 25.22 10.53
C LEU A 163 -0.97 24.96 9.33
N VAL A 164 -2.24 24.65 9.57
CA VAL A 164 -3.21 24.35 8.50
C VAL A 164 -3.43 25.57 7.59
N ARG A 165 -3.34 26.79 8.13
CA ARG A 165 -3.43 28.03 7.34
C ARG A 165 -2.14 28.37 6.59
N GLU A 166 -0.98 28.05 7.15
CA GLU A 166 0.31 28.26 6.50
C GLU A 166 0.44 27.40 5.23
N TYR A 167 -0.04 26.16 5.30
CA TYR A 167 -0.01 25.19 4.20
C TYR A 167 -1.37 25.01 3.53
N GLU A 168 -2.15 26.09 3.41
CA GLU A 168 -3.49 26.05 2.81
C GLU A 168 -3.46 25.45 1.38
N ASP A 169 -2.40 25.69 0.60
CA ASP A 169 -2.20 25.13 -0.74
C ASP A 169 -2.04 23.60 -0.78
N VAL A 170 -1.63 22.97 0.32
CA VAL A 170 -1.51 21.51 0.44
C VAL A 170 -2.83 20.87 0.86
N PHE A 171 -3.64 21.60 1.63
CA PHE A 171 -4.83 21.05 2.31
C PHE A 171 -6.18 21.55 1.74
N ALA A 172 -6.18 22.55 0.85
CA ALA A 172 -7.39 23.14 0.23
C ALA A 172 -7.85 22.42 -1.04
#